data_AF-A0A7V2UN01-F1
#
_entry.id   AF-A0A7V2UN01-F1
#
_cell.length_a   1.000
_cell.length_b   1.000
_cell.length_c   1.000
_cell.angle_alpha   90.00
_cell.angle_beta   90.00
_cell.angle_gamma   90.00
#
_symmetry.space_group_name_H-M   'P 1'
#
loop_
_entity.id
_entity.type
_entity.pdbx_description
1 polymer ?
#
loop_
_entity_poly.entity_id
_entity_poly.type
_entity_poly.pdbx_seq_one_letter_code
_entity_poly.pdbx_strand_id
1 'polypeptide(L)' 'MRSLLDRLESLISHALSRDTVRSSLVVPPEHAAQMLIVFTRGLAVIERLNHDPEQLREMADQMIGLLVRAKGAT' A
#
# COMPACT_ATOMS: atom_id res chain seq x y z
N MET A 1 -12.28 10.73 -12.71
CA MET A 1 -11.60 10.20 -11.50
C MET A 1 -10.98 8.83 -11.70
N ARG A 2 -11.67 7.87 -12.36
CA ARG A 2 -11.12 6.52 -12.61
C ARG A 2 -9.73 6.54 -13.26
N SER A 3 -9.56 7.33 -14.32
CA SER A 3 -8.28 7.49 -15.02
C SER A 3 -7.11 8.02 -14.18
N LEU A 4 -7.37 8.76 -13.09
CA LEU A 4 -6.30 9.23 -12.20
C LEU A 4 -5.84 8.10 -11.27
N LEU A 5 -6.79 7.34 -10.73
CA LEU A 5 -6.49 6.18 -9.90
C LEU A 5 -5.78 5.09 -10.71
N ASP A 6 -6.22 4.84 -11.95
CA ASP A 6 -5.57 3.88 -12.84
C ASP A 6 -4.11 4.29 -13.14
N ARG A 7 -3.87 5.59 -13.34
CA ARG A 7 -2.51 6.14 -13.51
C ARG A 7 -1.68 6.05 -12.24
N LEU A 8 -2.27 6.33 -11.08
CA LEU A 8 -1.58 6.25 -9.80
C LEU A 8 -1.20 4.79 -9.50
N GLU A 9 -2.10 3.84 -9.73
CA GLU A 9 -1.83 2.41 -9.61
C GLU A 9 -0.67 1.98 -10.51
N SER A 10 -0.67 2.43 -11.77
CA SER A 10 0.44 2.18 -12.70
C SER A 10 1.77 2.77 -12.21
N LEU A 11 1.77 4.00 -11.71
CA LEU A 11 2.96 4.64 -11.15
C LEU A 11 3.49 3.91 -9.91
N ILE A 12 2.60 3.48 -9.02
CA ILE A 12 2.96 2.71 -7.82
C ILE A 12 3.54 1.36 -8.25
N SER A 13 2.87 0.63 -9.13
CA SER A 13 3.36 -0.67 -9.65
C SER A 13 4.74 -0.52 -10.27
N HIS A 14 4.98 0.54 -11.06
CA HIS A 14 6.28 0.80 -11.67
C HIS A 14 7.36 1.10 -10.61
N ALA A 15 7.04 1.88 -9.59
CA ALA A 15 7.96 2.15 -8.48
C ALA A 15 8.29 0.88 -7.67
N LEU A 16 7.29 0.03 -7.42
CA LEU A 16 7.40 -1.24 -6.72
C LEU A 16 8.17 -2.30 -7.52
N SER A 17 8.23 -2.15 -8.84
CA SER A 17 8.98 -3.04 -9.74
C SER A 17 10.50 -2.82 -9.72
N ARG A 18 11.00 -1.76 -9.06
CA ARG A 18 12.44 -1.54 -8.90
C ARG A 18 13.07 -2.68 -8.09
N ASP A 19 14.19 -3.24 -8.53
CA ASP A 19 14.81 -4.46 -7.98
C ASP A 19 14.93 -4.50 -6.45
N THR A 20 15.34 -3.38 -5.84
CA THR A 20 15.50 -3.26 -4.38
C THR A 20 14.18 -3.37 -3.62
N VAL A 21 13.08 -2.91 -4.21
CA VAL A 21 11.73 -2.98 -3.62
C VAL A 21 11.07 -4.30 -4.00
N ARG A 22 11.23 -4.74 -5.26
CA ARG A 22 10.66 -5.98 -5.75
C ARG A 22 11.09 -7.19 -4.94
N SER A 23 12.35 -7.22 -4.51
CA SER A 23 12.94 -8.29 -3.69
C SER A 23 12.38 -8.34 -2.27
N SER A 24 11.86 -7.23 -1.73
CA SER A 24 11.25 -7.21 -0.40
C SER A 24 9.75 -7.52 -0.42
N LEU A 25 9.07 -7.36 -1.56
CA LEU A 25 7.63 -7.62 -1.69
C LEU A 25 7.29 -9.11 -1.58
N VAL A 26 6.20 -9.41 -0.86
CA VAL A 26 5.64 -10.77 -0.77
C VAL A 26 4.70 -11.13 -1.93
N VAL A 27 4.17 -10.13 -2.63
CA VAL A 27 3.26 -10.27 -3.78
C VAL A 27 3.82 -9.57 -5.02
N PRO A 28 3.30 -9.84 -6.24
CA PRO A 28 3.67 -9.08 -7.44
C PRO A 28 3.40 -7.57 -7.30
N PRO A 29 4.20 -6.70 -7.95
CA PRO A 29 4.07 -5.24 -7.85
C PRO A 29 2.68 -4.70 -8.21
N GLU A 30 2.04 -5.25 -9.25
CA GLU A 30 0.66 -4.92 -9.62
C GLU A 30 -0.34 -5.19 -8.49
N HIS A 31 -0.24 -6.34 -7.82
CA HIS A 31 -1.13 -6.68 -6.72
C HIS A 31 -0.87 -5.81 -5.49
N ALA A 32 0.39 -5.52 -5.17
CA ALA A 32 0.72 -4.59 -4.09
C ALA A 32 0.19 -3.17 -4.37
N ALA A 33 0.33 -2.67 -5.60
CA ALA A 33 -0.20 -1.36 -6.01
C ALA A 33 -1.73 -1.30 -5.86
N GLN A 34 -2.43 -2.33 -6.32
CA GLN A 34 -3.88 -2.44 -6.18
C GLN A 34 -4.30 -2.44 -4.71
N MET A 35 -3.63 -3.24 -3.85
CA MET A 35 -3.91 -3.28 -2.41
C MET A 35 -3.70 -1.93 -1.75
N LEU A 36 -2.60 -1.22 -2.06
CA LEU A 36 -2.33 0.11 -1.53
C LEU A 36 -3.45 1.10 -1.91
N ILE A 37 -3.88 1.13 -3.18
CA ILE A 37 -4.96 2.03 -3.63
C ILE A 37 -6.27 1.74 -2.91
N VAL A 38 -6.67 0.46 -2.84
CA VAL A 38 -7.92 0.05 -2.18
C VAL A 38 -7.86 0.43 -0.69
N PHE A 39 -6.73 0.16 -0.04
CA PHE A 39 -6.56 0.41 1.37
C PHE A 39 -6.55 1.90 1.72
N THR A 40 -5.82 2.73 0.99
CA THR A 40 -5.82 4.19 1.19
C THR A 40 -7.23 4.78 1.00
N ARG A 41 -8.01 4.26 0.04
CA ARG A 41 -9.42 4.66 -0.11
C ARG A 41 -10.28 4.21 1.07
N GLY A 42 -10.02 3.03 1.62
CA GLY A 42 -10.66 2.55 2.85
C GLY A 42 -10.33 3.44 4.05
N LEU A 43 -9.06 3.80 4.24
CA LEU A 43 -8.61 4.71 5.30
C LEU A 43 -9.31 6.08 5.21
N ALA A 44 -9.45 6.67 4.02
CA ALA A 44 -10.15 7.95 3.86
C ALA A 44 -11.64 7.87 4.23
N VAL A 45 -12.27 6.70 4.12
CA VAL A 45 -13.64 6.47 4.61
C VAL A 45 -13.65 6.33 6.13
N ILE A 46 -12.71 5.59 6.71
CA ILE A 46 -12.59 5.41 8.17
C ILE A 46 -12.28 6.74 8.85
N GLU A 47 -11.38 7.55 8.29
CA GLU A 47 -11.03 8.89 8.78
C GLU A 47 -12.25 9.81 8.89
N ARG A 48 -13.21 9.69 7.96
CA ARG A 48 -14.47 10.44 8.01
C ARG A 48 -15.41 9.98 9.12
N LEU A 49 -15.27 8.74 9.59
CA LEU A 49 -16.11 8.16 10.65
C LEU A 49 -15.47 8.35 12.04
N ASN A 50 -14.16 8.15 12.11
CA ASN A 50 -13.33 8.27 13.31
C ASN A 50 -12.14 9.18 12.98
N HIS A 51 -12.09 10.37 13.61
CA HIS A 51 -11.00 11.33 13.46
C HIS A 51 -9.80 11.01 14.36
N ASP A 52 -9.40 9.73 14.42
CA ASP A 52 -8.22 9.28 15.18
C ASP A 52 -7.03 9.03 14.24
N PRO A 53 -6.13 10.02 14.07
CA PRO A 53 -5.01 9.89 13.14
C PRO A 53 -3.97 8.85 13.57
N GLU A 54 -3.85 8.55 14.87
CA GLU A 54 -2.89 7.54 15.36
C GLU A 54 -3.35 6.15 14.94
N GLN A 55 -4.63 5.82 15.14
CA GLN A 55 -5.20 4.56 14.69
C GLN A 55 -5.04 4.36 13.17
N LEU A 56 -5.28 5.40 12.36
CA LEU A 56 -5.12 5.32 10.90
C LEU A 56 -3.65 5.04 10.50
N ARG A 57 -2.70 5.60 11.27
CA ARG A 57 -1.27 5.39 11.05
C ARG A 57 -0.85 3.98 11.40
N GLU A 58 -1.30 3.45 12.54
CA GLU A 58 -1.05 2.06 12.94
C GLU A 58 -1.57 1.08 11.88
N MET A 59 -2.78 1.32 11.36
CA MET A 59 -3.37 0.50 10.29
C MET A 59 -2.53 0.54 9.00
N ALA A 60 -1.99 1.70 8.65
CA ALA A 60 -1.10 1.84 7.49
C ALA A 60 0.21 1.07 7.69
N ASP A 61 0.84 1.18 8.86
CA ASP A 61 2.07 0.45 9.18
C ASP A 61 1.85 -1.08 9.15
N GLN A 62 0.71 -1.55 9.68
CA GLN A 62 0.32 -2.96 9.61
C GLN A 62 0.16 -3.43 8.16
N MET A 63 -0.53 -2.67 7.31
CA MET A 63 -0.67 -3.01 5.89
C MET A 63 0.68 -3.12 5.17
N ILE A 64 1.61 -2.20 5.43
CA ILE A 64 2.97 -2.28 4.86
C ILE A 64 3.68 -3.54 5.35
N GLY A 65 3.58 -3.86 6.65
CA GLY A 65 4.14 -5.09 7.22
C GLY A 65 3.62 -6.38 6.58
N LEU A 66 2.41 -6.37 6.03
CA LEU A 66 1.85 -7.50 5.26
C LEU A 66 2.39 -7.58 3.83
N LEU A 67 2.84 -6.46 3.24
CA LEU A 67 3.31 -6.39 1.86
C LEU A 67 4.81 -6.60 1.71
N VAL A 68 5.59 -6.38 2.76
CA VAL A 68 7.06 -6.54 2.74
C VAL A 68 7.52 -7.62 3.70
N ARG A 69 8.54 -8.38 3.29
CA ARG A 69 9.23 -9.31 4.19
C ARG A 69 9.94 -8.51 5.29
N ALA A 70 9.73 -8.91 6.54
CA ALA A 70 10.47 -8.33 7.66
C ALA A 70 11.97 -8.51 7.42
N LYS A 71 12.72 -7.41 7.53
CA LYS A 71 14.18 -7.41 7.40
C LYS A 71 14.77 -8.16 8.60
N GLY A 72 14.97 -9.47 8.48
CA GLY A 72 15.46 -10.35 9.54
C GLY A 72 14.98 -11.80 9.51
N ALA A 73 14.10 -12.20 8.57
CA ALA A 73 13.70 -13.59 8.40
C ALA A 73 14.63 -14.34 7.40
N THR A 74 15.88 -14.55 7.80
CA THR A 74 16.82 -15.55 7.27
C THR A 74 17.85 -15.85 8.34
#